data_AF-A0A8C4H0F5-F1
#
_entry.id   AF-A0A8C4H0F5-F1
#
_cell.length_a   1.000
_cell.length_b   1.000
_cell.length_c   1.000
_cell.angle_alpha   90.00
_cell.angle_beta   90.00
_cell.angle_gamma   90.00
#
_symmetry.space_group_name_H-M   'P 1'
#
loop_
_entity.id
_entity.type
_entity.pdbx_description
1 polymer ?
#
loop_
_entity_poly.entity_id
_entity_poly.type
_entity_poly.pdbx_seq_one_letter_code
_entity_poly.pdbx_strand_id
1 'polypeptide(L)'
;MVNADEIARLCYDRFNQLPRRGKPEPGREWTLLAAVVKSTRCADSDTVEKEVVSLGTGTKCIGSTAMSPNGDVLNDSHAEVIARRGCIRYLIQELHTAVSGGDSSVFCQADQRGKWKLRPGVSFLFFTSHTPCGDASIIPMTDSQSQPCPPVTSVKAYNGTNGGGNLKRKAEEPKTRVETVSSDSPGLHPQVPDIHRTGAKCVPGGLADSLHPGVGYHSTGLLRVKPGRGEPTLSLSCSDKLARWGVLGFQGALLSHYLQEALYFSTVVVGKCPYSQEVMHRSLVTRCFCVSDLPAGFSVCPPVLLQSSLEFPFSQGQTELRHQTGQGRISPCGAAISWCNVTEQPLDVTANGYKHGVTKKALGTAKARSLLCKLELFHSFLSLASATDPSALPDSLRRTELQTYWDYKQASQSYQQAWQQLRSQAFPLWPRSDRDLLLFR
;
A
#
# COMPACT_ATOMS: atom_id res chain seq x y z
N MET A 1 -7.15 -16.30 -19.85
CA MET A 1 -7.83 -15.37 -18.91
C MET A 1 -7.22 -15.56 -17.53
N VAL A 2 -6.98 -14.49 -16.77
CA VAL A 2 -6.39 -14.58 -15.41
C VAL A 2 -7.43 -15.17 -14.45
N ASN A 3 -7.09 -16.25 -13.73
CA ASN A 3 -7.94 -16.84 -12.70
C ASN A 3 -7.61 -16.23 -11.33
N ALA A 4 -8.56 -15.52 -10.72
CA ALA A 4 -8.35 -14.83 -9.43
C ALA A 4 -7.97 -15.78 -8.29
N ASP A 5 -8.57 -16.98 -8.23
CA ASP A 5 -8.30 -17.97 -7.18
C ASP A 5 -6.94 -18.63 -7.35
N GLU A 6 -6.48 -18.79 -8.59
CA GLU A 6 -5.11 -19.22 -8.87
C GLU A 6 -4.09 -18.21 -8.31
N ILE A 7 -4.30 -16.91 -8.57
CA ILE A 7 -3.42 -15.85 -8.06
C ILE A 7 -3.43 -15.82 -6.53
N ALA A 8 -4.61 -15.82 -5.91
CA ALA A 8 -4.73 -15.78 -4.46
C ALA A 8 -4.05 -17.00 -3.81
N ARG A 9 -4.27 -18.21 -4.34
CA ARG A 9 -3.63 -19.44 -3.87
C ARG A 9 -2.11 -19.35 -3.96
N LEU A 10 -1.58 -18.92 -5.11
CA LEU A 10 -0.13 -18.74 -5.31
C LEU A 10 0.47 -17.79 -4.26
N CYS A 11 -0.22 -16.68 -3.95
CA CYS A 11 0.22 -15.74 -2.92
C CYS A 11 0.13 -16.31 -1.50
N TYR A 12 -0.92 -17.06 -1.18
CA TYR A 12 -1.09 -17.70 0.12
C TYR A 12 -0.09 -18.83 0.35
N ASP A 13 0.18 -19.63 -0.67
CA ASP A 13 1.18 -20.70 -0.62
C ASP A 13 2.58 -20.13 -0.42
N ARG A 14 2.93 -19.06 -1.13
CA ARG A 14 4.19 -18.35 -0.90
C ARG A 14 4.30 -17.84 0.53
N PHE A 15 3.24 -17.24 1.08
CA PHE A 15 3.20 -16.81 2.49
C PHE A 15 3.38 -17.99 3.46
N ASN A 16 2.74 -19.12 3.20
CA ASN A 16 2.82 -20.31 4.05
C ASN A 16 4.23 -20.88 4.12
N GLN A 17 4.99 -20.82 3.02
CA GLN A 17 6.40 -21.24 2.95
C GLN A 17 7.36 -20.33 3.72
N LEU A 18 6.96 -19.11 4.10
CA LEU A 18 7.82 -18.21 4.88
C LEU A 18 8.04 -18.73 6.31
N PRO A 19 9.20 -18.42 6.94
CA PRO A 19 9.45 -18.74 8.34
C PRO A 19 8.39 -18.16 9.29
N ARG A 20 8.31 -18.73 10.50
CA ARG A 20 7.34 -18.30 11.53
C ARG A 20 7.55 -16.86 12.01
N ARG A 21 8.79 -16.34 11.96
CA ARG A 21 9.12 -15.01 12.48
C ARG A 21 8.29 -13.92 11.79
N GLY A 22 7.54 -13.16 12.59
CA GLY A 22 6.69 -12.07 12.09
C GLY A 22 5.31 -12.50 11.61
N LYS A 23 5.01 -13.81 11.53
CA LYS A 23 3.65 -14.28 11.23
C LYS A 23 2.73 -13.98 12.42
N PRO A 24 1.44 -13.68 12.17
CA PRO A 24 0.49 -13.43 13.25
C PRO A 24 0.33 -14.66 14.16
N GLU A 25 0.14 -14.41 15.45
CA GLU A 25 -0.29 -15.44 16.39
C GLU A 25 -1.69 -15.98 16.04
N PRO A 26 -1.86 -17.30 15.78
CA PRO A 26 -3.15 -17.87 15.41
C PRO A 26 -4.23 -17.62 16.46
N GLY A 27 -5.42 -17.17 16.04
CA GLY A 27 -6.55 -16.90 16.93
C GLY A 27 -6.42 -15.62 17.77
N ARG A 28 -5.31 -14.88 17.67
CA ARG A 28 -5.09 -13.64 18.45
C ARG A 28 -4.66 -12.46 17.61
N GLU A 29 -3.81 -12.68 16.61
CA GLU A 29 -3.39 -11.64 15.69
C GLU A 29 -3.93 -11.87 14.28
N TRP A 30 -4.25 -10.78 13.59
CA TRP A 30 -4.57 -10.78 12.17
C TRP A 30 -3.64 -9.83 11.42
N THR A 31 -3.50 -10.06 10.11
CA THR A 31 -2.76 -9.15 9.24
C THR A 31 -3.40 -9.13 7.85
N LEU A 32 -2.90 -8.25 6.99
CA LEU A 32 -3.22 -8.25 5.58
C LEU A 32 -2.01 -8.77 4.80
N LEU A 33 -2.25 -9.31 3.61
CA LEU A 33 -1.24 -9.79 2.68
C LEU A 33 -1.42 -9.07 1.34
N ALA A 34 -0.34 -8.67 0.71
CA ALA A 34 -0.34 -8.23 -0.67
C ALA A 34 0.88 -8.79 -1.38
N ALA A 35 0.81 -8.89 -2.70
CA ALA A 35 1.88 -9.45 -3.50
C ALA A 35 1.91 -8.87 -4.90
N VAL A 36 3.08 -8.93 -5.52
CA VAL A 36 3.27 -8.71 -6.95
C VAL A 36 3.61 -10.05 -7.59
N VAL A 37 2.88 -10.39 -8.64
CA VAL A 37 3.05 -11.62 -9.42
C VAL A 37 3.54 -11.25 -10.82
N LYS A 38 4.68 -11.80 -11.22
CA LYS A 38 5.15 -11.75 -12.61
C LYS A 38 4.43 -12.83 -13.39
N SER A 39 3.91 -12.47 -14.56
CA SER A 39 3.31 -13.37 -15.52
C SER A 39 4.14 -13.35 -16.79
N THR A 40 4.50 -14.53 -17.29
CA THR A 40 5.27 -14.69 -18.52
C THR A 40 4.48 -15.56 -19.48
N ARG A 41 4.12 -15.01 -20.64
CA ARG A 41 3.57 -15.79 -21.75
C ARG A 41 4.72 -16.36 -22.57
N CYS A 42 4.78 -17.67 -22.67
CA CYS A 42 5.74 -18.35 -23.54
C CYS A 42 5.39 -18.10 -25.01
N ALA A 43 6.39 -17.91 -25.87
CA ALA A 43 6.16 -17.64 -27.30
C ALA A 43 5.63 -18.87 -28.05
N ASP A 44 6.04 -20.06 -27.62
CA ASP A 44 5.81 -21.33 -28.33
C ASP A 44 4.69 -22.19 -27.72
N SER A 45 3.99 -21.67 -26.71
CA SER A 45 2.86 -22.36 -26.06
C SER A 45 1.84 -21.36 -25.53
N ASP A 46 0.57 -21.78 -25.43
CA ASP A 46 -0.47 -20.99 -24.74
C ASP A 46 -0.35 -21.03 -23.20
N THR A 47 0.76 -21.54 -22.66
CA THR A 47 0.99 -21.59 -21.22
C THR A 47 1.47 -20.23 -20.71
N VAL A 48 0.91 -19.83 -19.56
CA VAL A 48 1.28 -18.60 -18.87
C VAL A 48 1.84 -18.96 -17.50
N GLU A 49 3.14 -18.79 -17.34
CA GLU A 49 3.84 -18.99 -16.07
C GLU A 49 3.58 -17.81 -15.14
N LYS A 50 3.36 -18.10 -13.86
CA LYS A 50 3.07 -17.09 -12.84
C LYS A 50 3.94 -17.31 -11.62
N GLU A 51 4.63 -16.25 -11.20
CA GLU A 51 5.59 -16.29 -10.10
C GLU A 51 5.35 -15.12 -9.15
N VAL A 52 5.22 -15.39 -7.84
CA VAL A 52 5.27 -14.31 -6.86
C VAL A 52 6.69 -13.76 -6.81
N VAL A 53 6.87 -12.50 -7.17
CA VAL A 53 8.18 -11.82 -7.13
C VAL A 53 8.34 -10.91 -5.93
N SER A 54 7.24 -10.50 -5.31
CA SER A 54 7.28 -9.82 -4.02
C SER A 54 6.00 -10.03 -3.23
N LEU A 55 6.13 -10.04 -1.91
CA LEU A 55 5.05 -10.28 -0.96
C LEU A 55 5.28 -9.40 0.27
N GLY A 56 4.20 -8.83 0.80
CA GLY A 56 4.20 -8.00 1.98
C GLY A 56 3.04 -8.32 2.91
N THR A 57 3.26 -8.22 4.22
CA THR A 57 2.18 -8.17 5.21
C THR A 57 2.27 -6.92 6.06
N GLY A 58 1.16 -6.58 6.72
CA GLY A 58 1.12 -5.53 7.74
C GLY A 58 0.02 -4.51 7.50
N THR A 59 -0.23 -3.71 8.54
CA THR A 59 -1.42 -2.84 8.66
C THR A 59 -1.13 -1.50 9.34
N LYS A 60 0.16 -1.15 9.50
CA LYS A 60 0.59 -0.07 10.39
C LYS A 60 1.48 0.93 9.67
N CYS A 61 1.37 2.19 10.08
CA CYS A 61 2.25 3.28 9.66
C CYS A 61 2.85 3.97 10.89
N ILE A 62 4.03 4.57 10.72
CA ILE A 62 4.61 5.45 11.74
C ILE A 62 3.97 6.85 11.65
N GLY A 63 3.92 7.56 12.78
CA GLY A 63 3.51 8.96 12.83
C GLY A 63 4.54 9.90 12.20
N SER A 64 4.12 11.11 11.85
CA SER A 64 4.97 12.11 11.18
C SER A 64 6.28 12.41 11.92
N THR A 65 6.24 12.49 13.26
CA THR A 65 7.41 12.77 14.12
C THR A 65 8.44 11.64 14.17
N ALA A 66 8.07 10.43 13.77
CA ALA A 66 8.98 9.28 13.70
C ALA A 66 9.62 9.13 12.30
N MET A 67 9.27 9.98 11.34
CA MET A 67 9.90 9.97 10.02
C MET A 67 11.35 10.44 10.13
N SER A 68 12.24 9.79 9.39
CA SER A 68 13.68 10.08 9.45
C SER A 68 14.16 10.91 8.25
N PRO A 69 14.97 11.97 8.47
CA PRO A 69 15.65 12.70 7.41
C PRO A 69 16.74 11.87 6.72
N ASN A 70 17.23 10.81 7.37
CA ASN A 70 18.25 9.91 6.82
C ASN A 70 17.67 8.80 5.92
N GLY A 71 16.34 8.77 5.74
CA GLY A 71 15.69 7.76 4.89
C GLY A 71 15.77 6.32 5.40
N ASP A 72 16.23 6.11 6.63
CA ASP A 72 16.59 4.82 7.21
C ASP A 72 15.43 4.12 7.94
N VAL A 73 14.26 4.75 7.97
CA VAL A 73 13.01 4.24 8.58
C VAL A 73 11.96 3.99 7.51
N LEU A 74 11.25 2.87 7.64
CA LEU A 74 10.11 2.58 6.78
C LEU A 74 8.83 3.24 7.32
N ASN A 75 8.31 4.22 6.57
CA ASN A 75 7.17 5.02 7.02
C ASN A 75 5.83 4.27 7.04
N ASP A 76 5.64 3.37 6.07
CA ASP A 76 4.37 2.69 5.83
C ASP A 76 4.62 1.20 5.63
N SER A 77 4.09 0.42 6.57
CA SER A 77 4.20 -1.04 6.61
C SER A 77 2.86 -1.71 6.32
N HIS A 78 1.97 -1.06 5.58
CA HIS A 78 0.83 -1.75 4.97
C HIS A 78 1.32 -2.75 3.92
N ALA A 79 0.66 -3.91 3.89
CA ALA A 79 0.98 -5.02 2.99
C ALA A 79 1.21 -4.58 1.54
N GLU A 80 0.33 -3.73 1.00
CA GLU A 80 0.37 -3.25 -0.38
C GLU A 80 1.61 -2.40 -0.67
N VAL A 81 2.03 -1.61 0.32
CA VAL A 81 3.21 -0.75 0.22
C VAL A 81 4.49 -1.58 0.33
N ILE A 82 4.50 -2.56 1.23
CA ILE A 82 5.61 -3.51 1.37
C ILE A 82 5.81 -4.29 0.07
N ALA A 83 4.73 -4.87 -0.49
CA ALA A 83 4.78 -5.65 -1.72
C ALA A 83 5.32 -4.83 -2.90
N ARG A 84 4.90 -3.57 -3.05
CA ARG A 84 5.48 -2.68 -4.07
C ARG A 84 6.96 -2.42 -3.83
N ARG A 85 7.37 -2.13 -2.59
CA ARG A 85 8.76 -1.78 -2.29
C ARG A 85 9.69 -2.98 -2.48
N GLY A 86 9.25 -4.18 -2.11
CA GLY A 86 9.96 -5.42 -2.41
C GLY A 86 10.03 -5.69 -3.92
N CYS A 87 8.97 -5.39 -4.67
CA CYS A 87 9.00 -5.49 -6.14
C CYS A 87 9.99 -4.49 -6.75
N ILE A 88 10.07 -3.25 -6.27
CA ILE A 88 11.10 -2.30 -6.72
C ILE A 88 12.50 -2.85 -6.50
N ARG A 89 12.76 -3.47 -5.34
CA ARG A 89 14.05 -4.11 -5.05
C ARG A 89 14.35 -5.26 -6.03
N TYR A 90 13.35 -6.09 -6.32
CA TYR A 90 13.44 -7.14 -7.35
C TYR A 90 13.78 -6.56 -8.73
N LEU A 91 13.08 -5.50 -9.17
CA LEU A 91 13.34 -4.87 -10.45
C LEU A 91 14.72 -4.21 -10.54
N ILE A 92 15.24 -3.65 -9.44
CA ILE A 92 16.62 -3.13 -9.40
C ILE A 92 17.61 -4.27 -9.64
N GLN A 93 17.41 -5.45 -9.03
CA GLN A 93 18.28 -6.61 -9.26
C GLN A 93 18.19 -7.12 -10.71
N GLU A 94 16.98 -7.19 -11.27
CA GLU A 94 16.80 -7.61 -12.66
C GLU A 94 17.49 -6.66 -13.64
N LEU A 95 17.36 -5.34 -13.44
CA LEU A 95 18.11 -4.35 -14.23
C LEU A 95 19.61 -4.47 -14.01
N HIS A 96 20.05 -4.69 -12.77
CA HIS A 96 21.47 -4.85 -12.46
C HIS A 96 22.03 -6.06 -13.22
N THR A 97 21.31 -7.17 -13.24
CA THR A 97 21.67 -8.37 -14.02
C THR A 97 21.77 -8.03 -15.50
N ALA A 98 20.78 -7.30 -16.04
CA ALA A 98 20.72 -6.93 -17.45
C ALA A 98 21.87 -6.00 -17.89
N VAL A 99 22.17 -4.94 -17.12
CA VAL A 99 23.25 -3.98 -17.45
C VAL A 99 24.64 -4.61 -17.32
N SER A 100 24.79 -5.64 -16.48
CA SER A 100 26.03 -6.40 -16.33
C SER A 100 26.19 -7.51 -17.39
N GLY A 101 25.32 -7.58 -18.39
CA GLY A 101 25.37 -8.58 -19.47
C GLY A 101 24.81 -9.96 -19.10
N GLY A 102 24.16 -10.09 -17.94
CA GLY A 102 23.43 -11.28 -17.54
C GLY A 102 22.05 -11.37 -18.19
N ASP A 103 21.42 -12.54 -18.10
CA ASP A 103 20.08 -12.75 -18.64
C ASP A 103 19.00 -12.33 -17.64
N SER A 104 18.43 -11.14 -17.81
CA SER A 104 17.27 -10.72 -17.02
C SER A 104 16.01 -11.41 -17.52
N SER A 105 15.26 -11.98 -16.58
CA SER A 105 13.94 -12.57 -16.84
C SER A 105 12.84 -11.53 -17.10
N VAL A 106 13.11 -10.25 -16.80
CA VAL A 106 12.13 -9.15 -16.86
C VAL A 106 12.42 -8.17 -17.98
N PHE A 107 13.68 -7.80 -18.19
CA PHE A 107 14.03 -6.66 -19.04
C PHE A 107 14.80 -7.07 -20.30
N CYS A 108 14.54 -6.35 -21.38
CA CYS A 108 15.37 -6.33 -22.59
C CYS A 108 15.71 -4.87 -22.95
N GLN A 109 16.73 -4.70 -23.80
CA GLN A 109 17.10 -3.38 -24.28
C GLN A 109 15.92 -2.72 -25.01
N ALA A 110 15.72 -1.44 -24.74
CA ALA A 110 14.74 -0.63 -25.44
C ALA A 110 15.39 0.10 -26.63
N ASP A 111 14.58 0.85 -27.37
CA ASP A 111 15.02 1.51 -28.60
C ASP A 111 15.81 2.79 -28.28
N GLN A 112 15.49 3.42 -27.15
CA GLN A 112 16.22 4.56 -26.62
C GLN A 112 17.51 4.15 -25.91
N ARG A 113 18.59 4.92 -26.13
CA ARG A 113 19.90 4.67 -25.52
C ARG A 113 19.82 4.58 -23.99
N GLY A 114 20.36 3.51 -23.44
CA GLY A 114 20.42 3.28 -21.99
C GLY A 114 19.07 2.96 -21.34
N LYS A 115 18.01 2.85 -22.14
CA LYS A 115 16.68 2.49 -21.69
C LYS A 115 16.43 1.00 -21.87
N TRP A 116 15.55 0.50 -21.02
CA TRP A 116 15.09 -0.87 -20.93
C TRP A 116 13.58 -0.89 -20.98
N LYS A 117 13.03 -2.00 -21.49
CA LYS A 117 11.59 -2.28 -21.52
C LYS A 117 11.35 -3.70 -21.05
N LEU A 118 10.10 -4.01 -20.71
CA LEU A 118 9.75 -5.39 -20.37
C LEU A 118 10.01 -6.30 -21.57
N ARG A 119 10.50 -7.50 -21.29
CA ARG A 119 10.55 -8.57 -22.28
C ARG A 119 9.15 -8.82 -22.85
N PRO A 120 9.02 -9.14 -24.15
CA PRO A 120 7.75 -9.55 -24.72
C PRO A 120 7.11 -10.68 -23.91
N GLY A 121 5.81 -10.58 -23.66
CA GLY A 121 5.05 -11.55 -22.88
C GLY A 121 5.17 -11.42 -21.35
N VAL A 122 6.03 -10.53 -20.82
CA VAL A 122 6.13 -10.26 -19.39
C VAL A 122 5.15 -9.18 -18.96
N SER A 123 4.35 -9.46 -17.93
CA SER A 123 3.46 -8.49 -17.28
C SER A 123 3.41 -8.69 -15.77
N PHE A 124 2.94 -7.68 -15.04
CA PHE A 124 2.78 -7.77 -13.58
C PHE A 124 1.31 -7.70 -13.18
N LEU A 125 0.96 -8.50 -12.17
CA LEU A 125 -0.33 -8.48 -11.49
C LEU A 125 -0.10 -8.08 -10.04
N PHE A 126 -1.10 -7.43 -9.45
CA PHE A 126 -1.12 -7.07 -8.05
C PHE A 126 -2.19 -7.88 -7.32
N PHE A 127 -1.84 -8.44 -6.16
CA PHE A 127 -2.78 -9.12 -5.28
C PHE A 127 -2.83 -8.41 -3.93
N THR A 128 -4.03 -8.29 -3.36
CA THR A 128 -4.24 -7.89 -1.96
C THR A 128 -5.31 -8.78 -1.32
N SER A 129 -5.09 -9.27 -0.11
CA SER A 129 -6.02 -10.16 0.58
C SER A 129 -7.31 -9.47 1.02
N HIS A 130 -7.32 -8.14 1.02
CA HIS A 130 -8.47 -7.33 1.40
C HIS A 130 -8.52 -6.07 0.52
N THR A 131 -9.70 -5.47 0.37
CA THR A 131 -9.86 -4.17 -0.31
C THR A 131 -8.88 -3.14 0.24
N PRO A 132 -8.14 -2.42 -0.62
CA PRO A 132 -7.18 -1.41 -0.18
C PRO A 132 -7.83 -0.39 0.75
N CYS A 133 -7.16 0.00 1.83
CA CYS A 133 -7.71 1.03 2.72
C CYS A 133 -7.88 2.35 1.96
N GLY A 134 -8.88 3.13 2.36
CA GLY A 134 -9.21 4.42 1.73
C GLY A 134 -10.59 4.39 1.10
N ASP A 135 -10.71 4.93 -0.11
CA ASP A 135 -11.97 5.00 -0.85
C ASP A 135 -12.48 3.61 -1.28
N ALA A 136 -11.56 2.68 -1.56
CA ALA A 136 -11.87 1.32 -1.99
C ALA A 136 -12.53 0.46 -0.89
N SER A 137 -12.48 0.90 0.37
CA SER A 137 -13.12 0.20 1.50
C SER A 137 -14.42 0.86 1.96
N ILE A 138 -14.92 1.88 1.26
CA ILE A 138 -16.20 2.52 1.53
C ILE A 138 -17.26 1.81 0.67
N ILE A 139 -17.80 0.72 1.20
CA ILE A 139 -18.61 -0.24 0.45
C ILE A 139 -20.00 -0.34 1.09
N PRO A 140 -21.10 -0.22 0.34
CA PRO A 140 -22.44 -0.50 0.86
C PRO A 140 -22.53 -1.90 1.49
N MET A 141 -23.08 -1.99 2.69
CA MET A 141 -23.48 -3.27 3.28
C MET A 141 -24.75 -3.74 2.58
N THR A 142 -24.73 -4.95 2.04
CA THR A 142 -25.93 -5.65 1.58
C THR A 142 -26.48 -6.50 2.72
N ASP A 143 -27.81 -6.71 2.74
CA ASP A 143 -28.60 -7.30 3.84
C ASP A 143 -28.14 -8.68 4.34
N SER A 144 -27.19 -9.32 3.65
CA SER A 144 -26.59 -10.61 4.01
C SER A 144 -25.34 -10.53 4.91
N GLN A 145 -24.90 -9.34 5.33
CA GLN A 145 -23.69 -9.17 6.17
C GLN A 145 -24.05 -8.61 7.55
N SER A 146 -23.68 -9.34 8.61
CA SER A 146 -23.88 -8.91 10.00
C SER A 146 -23.21 -7.56 10.25
N GLN A 147 -23.99 -6.58 10.74
CA GLN A 147 -23.49 -5.25 11.13
C GLN A 147 -22.33 -5.38 12.12
N PRO A 148 -21.09 -4.97 11.77
CA PRO A 148 -19.94 -5.06 12.67
C PRO A 148 -19.95 -3.99 13.78
N CYS A 149 -20.84 -2.99 13.69
CA CYS A 149 -20.91 -1.86 14.62
C CYS A 149 -22.37 -1.49 14.93
N PRO A 150 -22.72 -1.19 16.20
CA PRO A 150 -24.03 -0.65 16.51
C PRO A 150 -24.19 0.75 15.89
N PRO A 151 -25.43 1.18 15.55
CA PRO A 151 -25.70 2.51 15.06
C PRO A 151 -25.25 3.58 16.07
N VAL A 152 -24.62 4.65 15.57
CA VAL A 152 -24.20 5.79 16.39
C VAL A 152 -25.46 6.55 16.82
N THR A 153 -25.74 6.57 18.12
CA THR A 153 -26.73 7.50 18.68
C THR A 153 -26.21 8.93 18.58
N SER A 154 -27.00 9.81 17.99
CA SER A 154 -26.68 11.23 17.86
C SER A 154 -26.44 11.85 19.23
N VAL A 155 -25.22 12.30 19.50
CA VAL A 155 -24.90 13.05 20.71
C VAL A 155 -25.52 14.44 20.59
N LYS A 156 -26.51 14.73 21.45
CA LYS A 156 -27.10 16.07 21.57
C LYS A 156 -26.01 17.07 21.96
N ALA A 157 -25.88 18.14 21.19
CA ALA A 157 -25.02 19.28 21.50
C ALA A 157 -25.44 19.91 22.83
N TYR A 158 -24.50 20.07 23.76
CA TYR A 158 -24.65 20.93 24.93
C TYR A 158 -23.64 22.08 24.83
N ASN A 159 -24.17 23.30 24.91
CA ASN A 159 -23.45 24.58 24.93
C ASN A 159 -22.90 24.90 26.34
N GLY A 160 -21.70 25.51 26.37
CA GLY A 160 -21.13 26.34 27.45
C GLY A 160 -20.50 25.57 28.63
N THR A 161 -19.39 25.96 29.27
CA THR A 161 -18.52 27.15 29.24
C THR A 161 -17.23 26.83 30.05
N ASN A 162 -16.12 27.49 29.70
CA ASN A 162 -14.84 27.71 30.42
C ASN A 162 -14.42 26.89 31.67
N GLY A 163 -13.16 26.44 31.66
CA GLY A 163 -12.37 26.15 32.88
C GLY A 163 -11.20 25.19 32.64
N GLY A 164 -9.96 25.69 32.69
CA GLY A 164 -8.74 24.89 32.50
C GLY A 164 -8.41 23.93 33.64
N GLY A 165 -7.60 22.91 33.35
CA GLY A 165 -7.00 22.05 34.38
C GLY A 165 -6.62 20.66 33.87
N ASN A 166 -5.31 20.40 33.78
CA ASN A 166 -4.69 19.08 33.71
C ASN A 166 -5.32 18.13 34.74
N LEU A 167 -5.69 16.90 34.37
CA LEU A 167 -5.65 15.72 35.27
C LEU A 167 -5.84 14.40 34.48
N LYS A 168 -4.95 13.45 34.82
CA LYS A 168 -4.90 12.05 34.38
C LYS A 168 -6.24 11.33 34.56
N ARG A 169 -6.68 10.56 33.55
CA ARG A 169 -7.83 9.64 33.69
C ARG A 169 -7.43 8.41 34.49
N LYS A 170 -8.09 8.22 35.65
CA LYS A 170 -8.19 6.95 36.38
C LYS A 170 -9.34 6.12 35.80
N ALA A 171 -9.24 4.79 35.97
CA ALA A 171 -10.23 3.79 35.61
C ALA A 171 -11.50 3.90 36.47
N GLU A 172 -12.67 3.61 35.88
CA GLU A 172 -13.92 3.37 36.60
C GLU A 172 -14.45 1.96 36.31
N GLU A 173 -14.84 1.30 37.39
CA GLU A 173 -15.50 0.00 37.51
C GLU A 173 -17.03 0.11 37.32
N PRO A 174 -17.77 -1.01 37.13
CA PRO A 174 -19.05 -1.02 36.44
C PRO A 174 -20.21 -0.63 37.36
N LYS A 175 -21.14 0.18 36.83
CA LYS A 175 -22.42 0.49 37.50
C LYS A 175 -23.60 -0.24 36.86
N THR A 176 -24.49 -0.63 37.75
CA THR A 176 -25.66 -1.51 37.67
C THR A 176 -26.71 -1.08 36.64
N ARG A 177 -27.34 -2.09 36.02
CA ARG A 177 -28.41 -2.01 35.03
C ARG A 177 -29.72 -1.58 35.71
N VAL A 178 -30.31 -0.47 35.25
CA VAL A 178 -31.70 -0.10 35.55
C VAL A 178 -32.50 -0.25 34.27
N GLU A 179 -33.41 -1.21 34.25
CA GLU A 179 -34.36 -1.44 33.15
C GLU A 179 -35.43 -0.35 33.19
N THR A 180 -35.52 0.43 32.12
CA THR A 180 -36.69 1.27 31.82
C THR A 180 -37.32 0.72 30.56
N VAL A 181 -38.53 0.19 30.71
CA VAL A 181 -39.37 -0.32 29.62
C VAL A 181 -39.99 0.88 28.92
N SER A 182 -39.55 1.19 27.71
CA SER A 182 -40.27 2.08 26.79
C SER A 182 -40.92 1.24 25.70
N SER A 183 -42.24 1.24 25.69
CA SER A 183 -43.10 0.69 24.66
C SER A 183 -43.00 1.55 23.39
N ASP A 184 -42.34 1.06 22.35
CA ASP A 184 -42.43 1.63 21.00
C ASP A 184 -42.93 0.58 20.00
N SER A 185 -43.99 0.98 19.29
CA SER A 185 -44.62 0.23 18.20
C SER A 185 -43.68 0.17 16.99
N PRO A 186 -43.75 -0.87 16.13
CA PRO A 186 -42.84 -1.00 14.99
C PRO A 186 -43.23 -0.02 13.87
N GLY A 187 -42.72 1.21 13.95
CA GLY A 187 -42.73 2.13 12.83
C GLY A 187 -41.78 1.65 11.74
N LEU A 188 -42.29 1.51 10.50
CA LEU A 188 -41.49 1.37 9.28
C LEU A 188 -40.60 2.61 9.10
N HIS A 189 -39.47 2.69 9.79
CA HIS A 189 -38.38 3.55 9.36
C HIS A 189 -37.67 2.86 8.19
N PRO A 190 -37.50 3.50 7.03
CA PRO A 190 -36.67 2.96 5.97
C PRO A 190 -35.29 2.68 6.56
N GLN A 191 -34.86 1.41 6.59
CA GLN A 191 -33.52 1.09 7.03
C GLN A 191 -32.55 1.76 6.06
N VAL A 192 -31.84 2.79 6.53
CA VAL A 192 -30.80 3.43 5.73
C VAL A 192 -29.70 2.38 5.55
N PRO A 193 -29.38 1.95 4.31
CA PRO A 193 -28.33 0.97 4.08
C PRO A 193 -27.02 1.46 4.70
N ASP A 194 -26.37 0.62 5.50
CA ASP A 194 -25.10 0.98 6.12
C ASP A 194 -23.92 0.75 5.18
N ILE A 195 -22.72 1.16 5.58
CA ILE A 195 -21.48 1.00 4.82
C ILE A 195 -20.38 0.37 5.65
N HIS A 196 -19.52 -0.42 5.00
CA HIS A 196 -18.18 -0.69 5.48
C HIS A 196 -17.41 0.62 5.52
N ARG A 197 -16.90 0.97 6.71
CA ARG A 197 -16.25 2.26 6.97
C ARG A 197 -14.74 2.15 6.84
N THR A 198 -14.11 3.25 6.46
CA THR A 198 -12.66 3.34 6.38
C THR A 198 -12.09 4.01 7.62
N GLY A 199 -10.98 3.46 8.14
CA GLY A 199 -10.20 4.12 9.19
C GLY A 199 -9.38 5.31 8.68
N ALA A 200 -9.21 5.44 7.35
CA ALA A 200 -8.44 6.51 6.73
C ALA A 200 -9.26 7.82 6.70
N LYS A 201 -8.61 8.93 7.05
CA LYS A 201 -9.24 10.26 7.18
C LYS A 201 -9.00 11.08 5.93
N CYS A 202 -9.95 11.94 5.54
CA CYS A 202 -9.75 12.87 4.42
C CYS A 202 -8.50 13.73 4.62
N VAL A 203 -7.76 13.98 3.55
CA VAL A 203 -6.61 14.89 3.58
C VAL A 203 -7.09 16.31 3.93
N PRO A 204 -6.39 17.04 4.83
CA PRO A 204 -6.73 18.42 5.16
C PRO A 204 -6.72 19.35 3.93
N GLY A 205 -7.55 20.39 3.96
CA GLY A 205 -7.66 21.39 2.89
C GLY A 205 -8.67 21.05 1.78
N GLY A 206 -9.45 19.98 1.95
CA GLY A 206 -10.55 19.59 1.05
C GLY A 206 -11.86 19.33 1.77
N LEU A 207 -12.78 18.65 1.08
CA LEU A 207 -14.05 18.19 1.66
C LEU A 207 -13.79 17.18 2.80
N ALA A 208 -14.64 17.23 3.82
CA ALA A 208 -14.64 16.28 4.93
C ALA A 208 -15.72 15.20 4.74
N ASP A 209 -15.68 14.17 5.58
CA ASP A 209 -16.77 13.22 5.71
C ASP A 209 -18.00 13.93 6.32
N SER A 210 -19.19 13.71 5.76
CA SER A 210 -20.43 14.33 6.26
C SER A 210 -20.90 13.74 7.60
N LEU A 211 -20.46 12.52 7.94
CA LEU A 211 -20.80 11.80 9.17
C LEU A 211 -22.30 11.54 9.38
N HIS A 212 -23.11 11.67 8.33
CA HIS A 212 -24.51 11.26 8.36
C HIS A 212 -24.64 9.73 8.51
N PRO A 213 -25.77 9.21 9.03
CA PRO A 213 -25.97 7.77 9.11
C PRO A 213 -25.89 7.04 7.76
N GLY A 214 -25.47 5.78 7.80
CA GLY A 214 -25.39 4.88 6.64
C GLY A 214 -24.49 5.37 5.51
N VAL A 215 -24.99 5.28 4.26
CA VAL A 215 -24.27 5.70 3.04
C VAL A 215 -23.79 7.15 3.05
N GLY A 216 -24.41 8.03 3.82
CA GLY A 216 -24.02 9.44 3.94
C GLY A 216 -22.83 9.70 4.87
N TYR A 217 -22.26 8.67 5.50
CA TYR A 217 -21.22 8.86 6.50
C TYR A 217 -19.90 9.35 5.89
N HIS A 218 -19.44 8.70 4.82
CA HIS A 218 -18.18 9.02 4.16
C HIS A 218 -18.41 9.71 2.82
N SER A 219 -17.60 10.74 2.56
CA SER A 219 -17.49 11.34 1.23
C SER A 219 -16.56 10.48 0.36
N THR A 220 -17.05 10.00 -0.78
CA THR A 220 -16.27 9.14 -1.70
C THR A 220 -15.42 9.93 -2.68
N GLY A 221 -14.40 9.31 -3.27
CA GLY A 221 -13.50 9.90 -4.28
C GLY A 221 -12.40 10.80 -3.72
N LEU A 222 -12.40 11.07 -2.41
CA LEU A 222 -11.44 11.95 -1.75
C LEU A 222 -10.10 11.25 -1.47
N LEU A 223 -9.01 12.01 -1.46
CA LEU A 223 -7.72 11.54 -0.95
C LEU A 223 -7.79 11.36 0.56
N ARG A 224 -7.20 10.28 1.09
CA ARG A 224 -7.24 9.94 2.51
C ARG A 224 -5.86 9.61 3.06
N VAL A 225 -5.55 10.10 4.26
CA VAL A 225 -4.39 9.68 5.07
C VAL A 225 -4.75 8.50 5.96
N LYS A 226 -3.82 7.57 6.11
CA LYS A 226 -3.96 6.44 7.02
C LYS A 226 -3.97 6.92 8.48
N PRO A 227 -4.56 6.14 9.41
CA PRO A 227 -4.29 6.35 10.83
C PRO A 227 -2.82 6.02 11.13
N GLY A 228 -2.12 6.91 11.84
CA GLY A 228 -0.76 6.64 12.33
C GLY A 228 -0.78 5.91 13.68
N ARG A 229 0.36 5.34 14.10
CA ARG A 229 0.53 4.89 15.48
C ARG A 229 0.67 6.11 16.40
N GLY A 230 -0.42 6.50 17.05
CA GLY A 230 -0.47 7.70 17.89
C GLY A 230 -0.69 8.94 17.02
N GLU A 231 0.38 9.63 16.68
CA GLU A 231 0.33 10.84 15.86
C GLU A 231 -0.09 10.55 14.40
N PRO A 232 -0.76 11.51 13.73
CA PRO A 232 -1.12 11.39 12.32
C PRO A 232 0.09 11.06 11.44
N THR A 233 -0.11 10.17 10.46
CA THR A 233 0.90 9.87 9.45
C THR A 233 0.70 10.75 8.21
N LEU A 234 1.78 11.02 7.47
CA LEU A 234 1.71 11.62 6.14
C LEU A 234 1.44 10.59 5.03
N SER A 235 1.29 9.31 5.41
CA SER A 235 1.08 8.24 4.44
C SER A 235 -0.37 8.19 3.96
N LEU A 236 -0.58 8.36 2.66
CA LEU A 236 -1.90 8.19 2.05
C LEU A 236 -2.37 6.73 2.05
N SER A 237 -3.66 6.58 1.85
CA SER A 237 -4.39 5.33 1.77
C SER A 237 -3.88 4.44 0.62
N CYS A 238 -4.09 3.12 0.74
CA CYS A 238 -3.61 2.19 -0.28
C CYS A 238 -4.38 2.34 -1.59
N SER A 239 -5.68 2.70 -1.56
CA SER A 239 -6.44 2.99 -2.78
C SER A 239 -5.87 4.20 -3.52
N ASP A 240 -5.53 5.28 -2.81
CA ASP A 240 -4.93 6.48 -3.44
C ASP A 240 -3.57 6.16 -4.08
N LYS A 241 -2.78 5.31 -3.42
CA LYS A 241 -1.46 4.87 -3.92
C LYS A 241 -1.59 3.98 -5.15
N LEU A 242 -2.51 3.01 -5.14
CA LEU A 242 -2.76 2.16 -6.30
C LEU A 242 -3.26 2.98 -7.50
N ALA A 243 -4.19 3.92 -7.29
CA ALA A 243 -4.67 4.83 -8.33
C ALA A 243 -3.52 5.66 -8.91
N ARG A 244 -2.61 6.18 -8.06
CA ARG A 244 -1.39 6.86 -8.51
C ARG A 244 -0.48 5.96 -9.36
N TRP A 245 -0.34 4.69 -9.00
CA TRP A 245 0.48 3.74 -9.78
C TRP A 245 -0.16 3.38 -11.13
N GLY A 246 -1.49 3.49 -11.26
CA GLY A 246 -2.21 3.36 -12.54
C GLY A 246 -1.91 4.48 -13.54
N VAL A 247 -1.21 5.54 -13.13
CA VAL A 247 -0.83 6.67 -14.01
C VAL A 247 0.69 6.80 -14.11
N LEU A 248 1.40 6.77 -12.98
CA LEU A 248 2.86 6.94 -12.96
C LEU A 248 3.64 5.64 -13.10
N GLY A 249 2.94 4.51 -13.15
CA GLY A 249 3.52 3.20 -12.96
C GLY A 249 4.00 2.95 -11.52
N PHE A 250 4.17 1.68 -11.18
CA PHE A 250 4.57 1.27 -9.83
C PHE A 250 6.08 1.37 -9.58
N GLN A 251 6.92 1.54 -10.61
CA GLN A 251 8.39 1.58 -10.52
C GLN A 251 8.93 2.80 -9.73
N GLY A 252 8.27 3.95 -9.83
CA GLY A 252 8.71 5.20 -9.22
C GLY A 252 9.87 5.90 -9.93
N ALA A 253 10.23 7.09 -9.45
CA ALA A 253 11.15 8.01 -10.14
C ALA A 253 12.54 7.41 -10.44
N LEU A 254 13.17 6.73 -9.47
CA LEU A 254 14.53 6.21 -9.64
C LEU A 254 14.60 5.19 -10.79
N LEU A 255 13.75 4.16 -10.77
CA LEU A 255 13.73 3.18 -11.86
C LEU A 255 13.30 3.78 -13.21
N SER A 256 12.53 4.87 -13.20
CA SER A 256 12.10 5.55 -14.44
C SER A 256 13.28 6.16 -15.22
N HIS A 257 14.46 6.32 -14.61
CA HIS A 257 15.68 6.64 -15.37
C HIS A 257 16.02 5.58 -16.40
N TYR A 258 15.89 4.30 -16.04
CA TYR A 258 16.27 3.17 -16.89
C TYR A 258 15.15 2.70 -17.81
N LEU A 259 13.91 3.14 -17.60
CA LEU A 259 12.77 2.58 -18.32
C LEU A 259 12.34 3.49 -19.47
N GLN A 260 12.06 2.89 -20.63
CA GLN A 260 11.46 3.57 -21.78
C GLN A 260 9.97 3.86 -21.52
N GLU A 261 9.29 2.94 -20.82
CA GLU A 261 7.87 3.03 -20.49
C GLU A 261 7.64 2.73 -19.00
N ALA A 262 6.63 3.37 -18.41
CA ALA A 262 6.22 3.10 -17.04
C ALA A 262 5.65 1.68 -16.89
N LEU A 263 5.83 1.09 -15.71
CA LEU A 263 5.38 -0.28 -15.44
C LEU A 263 4.03 -0.25 -14.73
N TYR A 264 3.03 -0.89 -15.30
CA TYR A 264 1.67 -0.93 -14.78
C TYR A 264 1.29 -2.34 -14.32
N PHE A 265 0.37 -2.42 -13.36
CA PHE A 265 -0.27 -3.68 -13.04
C PHE A 265 -1.37 -3.93 -14.05
N SER A 266 -1.25 -5.01 -14.83
CA SER A 266 -2.26 -5.44 -15.80
C SER A 266 -3.57 -5.88 -15.13
N THR A 267 -3.48 -6.37 -13.89
CA THR A 267 -4.62 -6.87 -13.12
C THR A 267 -4.40 -6.60 -11.64
N VAL A 268 -5.47 -6.23 -10.94
CA VAL A 268 -5.54 -6.16 -9.48
C VAL A 268 -6.55 -7.19 -9.00
N VAL A 269 -6.09 -8.16 -8.21
CA VAL A 269 -6.90 -9.22 -7.61
C VAL A 269 -7.08 -8.91 -6.12
N VAL A 270 -8.33 -8.91 -5.66
CA VAL A 270 -8.67 -8.76 -4.24
C VAL A 270 -9.14 -10.12 -3.68
N GLY A 271 -8.60 -10.55 -2.54
CA GLY A 271 -9.04 -11.75 -1.83
C GLY A 271 -10.49 -11.65 -1.35
N LYS A 272 -11.03 -12.76 -0.83
CA LYS A 272 -12.38 -12.77 -0.27
C LYS A 272 -12.47 -11.85 0.96
N CYS A 273 -13.27 -10.80 0.83
CA CYS A 273 -13.57 -9.78 1.83
C CYS A 273 -14.80 -8.97 1.32
N PRO A 274 -15.36 -8.03 2.10
CA PRO A 274 -16.33 -7.08 1.55
C PRO A 274 -15.79 -6.40 0.30
N TYR A 275 -16.54 -6.47 -0.80
CA TYR A 275 -16.08 -6.04 -2.11
C TYR A 275 -17.25 -5.47 -2.92
N SER A 276 -16.98 -4.41 -3.68
CA SER A 276 -17.89 -3.90 -4.70
C SER A 276 -17.08 -3.52 -5.93
N GLN A 277 -17.44 -4.09 -7.08
CA GLN A 277 -16.80 -3.80 -8.36
C GLN A 277 -16.86 -2.31 -8.69
N GLU A 278 -18.00 -1.67 -8.42
CA GLU A 278 -18.21 -0.24 -8.66
C GLU A 278 -17.31 0.62 -7.76
N VAL A 279 -17.20 0.28 -6.48
CA VAL A 279 -16.33 0.99 -5.53
C VAL A 279 -14.86 0.84 -5.91
N MET A 280 -14.43 -0.36 -6.30
CA MET A 280 -13.06 -0.59 -6.78
C MET A 280 -12.78 0.18 -8.07
N HIS A 281 -13.72 0.21 -9.01
CA HIS A 281 -13.59 0.96 -10.25
C HIS A 281 -13.52 2.47 -10.00
N ARG A 282 -14.40 3.03 -9.17
CA ARG A 282 -14.36 4.45 -8.78
C ARG A 282 -13.03 4.81 -8.13
N SER A 283 -12.60 3.99 -7.16
CA SER A 283 -11.45 4.30 -6.29
C SER A 283 -10.09 4.12 -6.95
N LEU A 284 -9.97 3.27 -7.98
CA LEU A 284 -8.70 2.99 -8.66
C LEU A 284 -8.64 3.47 -10.11
N VAL A 285 -9.78 3.54 -10.81
CA VAL A 285 -9.84 3.80 -12.26
C VAL A 285 -10.47 5.16 -12.56
N THR A 286 -11.76 5.32 -12.27
CA THR A 286 -12.55 6.49 -12.71
C THR A 286 -11.93 7.80 -12.28
N ARG A 287 -11.44 7.88 -11.04
CA ARG A 287 -10.87 9.11 -10.47
C ARG A 287 -9.57 9.60 -11.13
N CYS A 288 -8.95 8.78 -11.97
CA CYS A 288 -7.75 9.14 -12.74
C CYS A 288 -8.00 9.20 -14.25
N PHE A 289 -9.21 8.92 -14.72
CA PHE A 289 -9.53 8.84 -16.15
C PHE A 289 -9.39 10.19 -16.87
N CYS A 290 -9.59 11.30 -16.16
CA CYS A 290 -9.44 12.65 -16.72
C CYS A 290 -8.00 13.07 -16.96
N VAL A 291 -6.99 12.31 -16.49
CA VAL A 291 -5.59 12.74 -16.56
C VAL A 291 -5.07 12.66 -18.00
N SER A 292 -4.75 13.81 -18.58
CA SER A 292 -4.20 13.97 -19.93
C SER A 292 -2.77 14.56 -19.92
N ASP A 293 -2.23 14.77 -21.12
CA ASP A 293 -0.96 15.49 -21.36
C ASP A 293 0.26 14.85 -20.65
N LEU A 294 0.22 13.53 -20.53
CA LEU A 294 1.31 12.74 -19.97
C LEU A 294 2.49 12.68 -20.96
N PRO A 295 3.74 12.76 -20.47
CA PRO A 295 4.92 12.65 -21.31
C PRO A 295 5.05 11.24 -21.91
N ALA A 296 5.85 11.12 -22.96
CA ALA A 296 6.12 9.83 -23.61
C ALA A 296 6.56 8.76 -22.60
N GLY A 297 6.01 7.55 -22.77
CA GLY A 297 6.21 6.42 -21.86
C GLY A 297 5.27 6.37 -20.66
N PHE A 298 4.38 7.35 -20.48
CA PHE A 298 3.36 7.35 -19.44
C PHE A 298 1.95 7.43 -20.03
N SER A 299 1.01 6.69 -19.45
CA SER A 299 -0.40 6.70 -19.79
C SER A 299 -1.26 6.41 -18.56
N VAL A 300 -2.57 6.67 -18.66
CA VAL A 300 -3.55 6.15 -17.70
C VAL A 300 -3.84 4.70 -18.10
N CYS A 301 -3.33 3.75 -17.31
CA CYS A 301 -3.48 2.32 -17.59
C CYS A 301 -4.39 1.67 -16.53
N PRO A 302 -5.70 1.56 -16.80
CA PRO A 302 -6.62 0.94 -15.86
C PRO A 302 -6.39 -0.58 -15.76
N PRO A 303 -6.17 -1.14 -14.56
CA PRO A 303 -6.03 -2.58 -14.40
C PRO A 303 -7.37 -3.30 -14.60
N VAL A 304 -7.32 -4.56 -15.02
CA VAL A 304 -8.46 -5.47 -14.85
C VAL A 304 -8.67 -5.70 -13.34
N LEU A 305 -9.90 -5.52 -12.86
CA LEU A 305 -10.24 -5.70 -11.45
C LEU A 305 -10.96 -7.04 -11.26
N LEU A 306 -10.40 -7.90 -10.41
CA LEU A 306 -10.96 -9.21 -10.11
C LEU A 306 -11.08 -9.43 -8.59
N GLN A 307 -11.99 -10.30 -8.19
CA GLN A 307 -12.09 -10.80 -6.82
C GLN A 307 -11.90 -12.31 -6.80
N SER A 308 -11.11 -12.79 -5.83
CA SER A 308 -10.98 -14.21 -5.50
C SER A 308 -12.01 -14.64 -4.46
N SER A 309 -12.46 -15.89 -4.56
CA SER A 309 -13.30 -16.56 -3.57
C SER A 309 -12.51 -17.05 -2.34
N LEU A 310 -11.18 -17.00 -2.38
CA LEU A 310 -10.32 -17.48 -1.31
C LEU A 310 -10.07 -16.38 -0.27
N GLU A 311 -10.32 -16.72 1.00
CA GLU A 311 -10.03 -15.85 2.13
C GLU A 311 -8.63 -16.12 2.69
N PHE A 312 -7.92 -15.07 3.08
CA PHE A 312 -6.60 -15.20 3.67
C PHE A 312 -6.68 -15.82 5.08
N PRO A 313 -5.92 -16.88 5.40
CA PRO A 313 -6.04 -17.59 6.68
C PRO A 313 -5.76 -16.77 7.95
N PHE A 314 -5.11 -15.61 7.80
CA PHE A 314 -4.84 -14.67 8.90
C PHE A 314 -5.58 -13.33 8.73
N SER A 315 -6.69 -13.34 7.97
CA SER A 315 -7.65 -12.23 7.93
C SER A 315 -8.26 -12.00 9.31
N GLN A 316 -8.84 -10.83 9.53
CA GLN A 316 -9.54 -10.54 10.79
C GLN A 316 -10.69 -11.53 11.03
N GLY A 317 -11.52 -11.80 10.01
CA GLY A 317 -12.65 -12.73 10.12
C GLY A 317 -12.21 -14.16 10.45
N GLN A 318 -11.15 -14.66 9.81
CA GLN A 318 -10.59 -15.98 10.12
C GLN A 318 -9.98 -16.04 11.53
N THR A 319 -9.35 -14.95 11.99
CA THR A 319 -8.82 -14.86 13.35
C THR A 319 -9.96 -14.87 14.38
N GLU A 320 -11.06 -14.16 14.12
CA GLU A 320 -12.26 -14.15 14.98
C GLU A 320 -12.90 -15.54 15.08
N LEU A 321 -13.04 -16.26 13.96
CA LEU A 321 -13.58 -17.63 13.96
C LEU A 321 -12.72 -18.64 14.73
N ARG A 322 -11.39 -18.43 14.76
CA ARG A 322 -10.44 -19.31 15.45
C ARG A 322 -10.13 -18.86 16.88
N HIS A 323 -10.71 -17.75 17.33
CA HIS A 323 -10.45 -17.17 18.63
C HIS A 323 -11.02 -18.04 19.75
N GLN A 324 -10.22 -18.27 20.79
CA GLN A 324 -10.61 -19.06 21.95
C GLN A 324 -10.68 -18.21 23.22
N THR A 325 -11.65 -18.53 24.08
CA THR A 325 -11.80 -17.91 25.40
C THR A 325 -10.49 -18.08 26.20
N GLY A 326 -9.87 -16.96 26.58
CA GLY A 326 -8.61 -16.94 27.33
C GLY A 326 -7.38 -16.48 26.53
N GLN A 327 -7.46 -16.35 25.20
CA GLN A 327 -6.33 -15.88 24.36
C GLN A 327 -6.12 -14.35 24.39
N GLY A 328 -6.88 -13.62 25.20
CA GLY A 328 -6.84 -12.16 25.27
C GLY A 328 -7.54 -11.50 24.09
N ARG A 329 -7.25 -10.22 23.82
CA ARG A 329 -7.95 -9.46 22.78
C ARG A 329 -7.35 -9.70 21.38
N ILE A 330 -8.21 -9.90 20.39
CA ILE A 330 -7.83 -9.90 18.97
C ILE A 330 -7.22 -8.55 18.57
N SER A 331 -6.07 -8.57 17.89
CA SER A 331 -5.37 -7.36 17.50
C SER A 331 -4.65 -7.46 16.16
N PRO A 332 -4.40 -6.35 15.46
CA PRO A 332 -3.55 -6.39 14.27
C PRO A 332 -2.10 -6.70 14.65
N CYS A 333 -1.46 -7.60 13.90
CA CYS A 333 -0.09 -8.03 14.11
C CYS A 333 0.86 -6.82 14.19
N GLY A 334 1.76 -6.85 15.16
CA GLY A 334 2.76 -5.80 15.39
C GLY A 334 3.80 -5.69 14.29
N ALA A 335 4.11 -6.81 13.64
CA ALA A 335 5.15 -6.95 12.64
C ALA A 335 4.61 -6.88 11.21
N ALA A 336 5.50 -6.52 10.29
CA ALA A 336 5.27 -6.56 8.85
C ALA A 336 6.37 -7.41 8.21
N ILE A 337 5.98 -8.47 7.52
CA ILE A 337 6.88 -9.31 6.74
C ILE A 337 7.02 -8.71 5.35
N SER A 338 8.24 -8.72 4.82
CA SER A 338 8.54 -8.42 3.43
C SER A 338 9.37 -9.55 2.83
N TRP A 339 8.93 -10.07 1.70
CA TRP A 339 9.68 -11.02 0.90
C TRP A 339 9.76 -10.54 -0.55
N CYS A 340 10.89 -10.73 -1.20
CA CYS A 340 11.07 -10.47 -2.62
C CYS A 340 12.04 -11.49 -3.22
N ASN A 341 11.83 -11.82 -4.50
CA ASN A 341 12.58 -12.84 -5.21
C ASN A 341 13.95 -12.33 -5.65
N VAL A 342 14.81 -12.06 -4.68
CA VAL A 342 16.19 -11.61 -4.87
C VAL A 342 17.15 -12.64 -4.32
N THR A 343 18.40 -12.62 -4.78
CA THR A 343 19.42 -13.59 -4.38
C THR A 343 19.89 -13.35 -2.95
N GLU A 344 20.08 -12.10 -2.56
CA GLU A 344 20.58 -11.73 -1.24
C GLU A 344 19.46 -11.27 -0.30
N GLN A 345 19.39 -11.86 0.90
CA GLN A 345 18.46 -11.43 1.96
C GLN A 345 17.02 -11.19 1.44
N PRO A 346 16.35 -12.23 0.92
CA PRO A 346 15.02 -12.07 0.31
C PRO A 346 13.92 -11.75 1.32
N LEU A 347 14.13 -12.07 2.61
CA LEU A 347 13.17 -11.90 3.70
C LEU A 347 13.64 -10.84 4.70
N ASP A 348 12.75 -9.91 5.03
CA ASP A 348 12.93 -8.93 6.09
C ASP A 348 11.63 -8.80 6.91
N VAL A 349 11.75 -8.64 8.22
CA VAL A 349 10.62 -8.51 9.15
C VAL A 349 10.81 -7.23 9.94
N THR A 350 9.81 -6.37 9.91
CA THR A 350 9.90 -5.03 10.51
C THR A 350 8.83 -4.79 11.57
N ALA A 351 9.12 -3.90 12.51
CA ALA A 351 8.16 -3.34 13.45
C ALA A 351 8.52 -1.87 13.69
N ASN A 352 7.52 -0.99 13.67
CA ASN A 352 7.70 0.47 13.82
C ASN A 352 8.72 1.07 12.83
N GLY A 353 8.80 0.54 11.62
CA GLY A 353 9.69 1.03 10.57
C GLY A 353 11.13 0.52 10.62
N TYR A 354 11.49 -0.28 11.64
CA TYR A 354 12.83 -0.87 11.82
C TYR A 354 12.76 -2.40 11.74
N LYS A 355 13.91 -3.05 11.55
CA LYS A 355 14.04 -4.52 11.67
C LYS A 355 13.53 -5.02 13.03
N HIS A 356 12.75 -6.10 13.01
CA HIS A 356 12.11 -6.64 14.19
C HIS A 356 13.13 -7.19 15.19
N GLY A 357 13.02 -6.80 16.47
CA GLY A 357 13.95 -7.21 17.54
C GLY A 357 15.18 -6.31 17.68
N VAL A 358 15.28 -5.22 16.92
CA VAL A 358 16.36 -4.23 17.05
C VAL A 358 16.27 -3.50 18.39
N THR A 359 17.41 -3.34 19.06
CA THR A 359 17.51 -2.59 20.31
C THR A 359 17.64 -1.10 20.06
N LYS A 360 17.27 -0.26 21.03
CA LYS A 360 17.41 1.21 20.94
C LYS A 360 18.85 1.65 20.63
N LYS A 361 19.85 0.91 21.13
CA LYS A 361 21.28 1.20 20.91
C LYS A 361 21.73 1.00 19.46
N ALA A 362 21.00 0.19 18.68
CA ALA A 362 21.33 -0.10 17.29
C ALA A 362 20.64 0.83 16.28
N LEU A 363 19.74 1.71 16.75
CA LEU A 363 19.09 2.70 15.88
C LEU A 363 20.12 3.60 15.20
N GLY A 364 19.87 3.99 13.95
CA GLY A 364 20.81 4.73 13.09
C GLY A 364 21.86 3.85 12.38
N THR A 365 22.05 2.59 12.80
CA THR A 365 22.99 1.66 12.16
C THR A 365 22.31 0.81 11.08
N ALA A 366 23.09 0.25 10.14
CA ALA A 366 22.58 -0.66 9.11
C ALA A 366 21.84 -1.90 9.67
N LYS A 367 22.18 -2.32 10.90
CA LYS A 367 21.50 -3.45 11.59
C LYS A 367 20.04 -3.15 11.89
N ALA A 368 19.67 -1.87 12.05
CA ALA A 368 18.30 -1.46 12.36
C ALA A 368 17.42 -1.30 11.12
N ARG A 369 18.02 -1.07 9.95
CA ARG A 369 17.29 -0.62 8.75
C ARG A 369 16.65 -1.78 8.04
N SER A 370 15.39 -1.58 7.64
CA SER A 370 14.77 -2.45 6.66
C SER A 370 15.50 -2.33 5.32
N LEU A 371 15.66 -3.44 4.60
CA LEU A 371 16.16 -3.42 3.21
C LEU A 371 15.19 -2.71 2.25
N LEU A 372 13.96 -2.45 2.73
CA LEU A 372 12.97 -1.69 2.01
C LEU A 372 12.87 -0.24 2.51
N CYS A 373 13.74 0.30 3.36
CA CYS A 373 13.69 1.73 3.68
C CYS A 373 14.14 2.58 2.45
N LYS A 374 14.05 3.92 2.50
CA LYS A 374 14.41 4.73 1.34
C LYS A 374 15.91 4.65 1.05
N LEU A 375 16.72 4.66 2.11
CA LEU A 375 18.18 4.62 2.04
C LEU A 375 18.68 3.33 1.36
N GLU A 376 18.22 2.16 1.79
CA GLU A 376 18.70 0.89 1.21
C GLU A 376 18.23 0.67 -0.24
N LEU A 377 17.01 1.11 -0.60
CA LEU A 377 16.59 1.11 -2.00
C LEU A 377 17.40 2.10 -2.85
N PHE A 378 17.84 3.22 -2.26
CA PHE A 378 18.68 4.17 -2.95
C PHE A 378 20.10 3.63 -3.16
N HIS A 379 20.71 3.03 -2.14
CA HIS A 379 21.99 2.32 -2.29
C HIS A 379 21.93 1.25 -3.38
N SER A 380 20.85 0.46 -3.42
CA SER A 380 20.64 -0.54 -4.47
C SER A 380 20.58 0.10 -5.87
N PHE A 381 19.92 1.25 -5.99
CA PHE A 381 19.85 2.00 -7.24
C PHE A 381 21.20 2.62 -7.64
N LEU A 382 21.97 3.14 -6.68
CA LEU A 382 23.32 3.66 -6.93
C LEU A 382 24.26 2.55 -7.40
N SER A 383 24.17 1.36 -6.80
CA SER A 383 24.90 0.17 -7.26
C SER A 383 24.57 -0.17 -8.71
N LEU A 384 23.28 -0.15 -9.09
CA LEU A 384 22.84 -0.32 -10.49
C LEU A 384 23.47 0.75 -11.41
N ALA A 385 23.47 2.01 -10.99
CA ALA A 385 24.07 3.09 -11.77
C ALA A 385 25.59 2.92 -11.94
N SER A 386 26.30 2.51 -10.89
CA SER A 386 27.73 2.23 -10.95
C SER A 386 28.08 1.01 -11.79
N ALA A 387 27.21 -0.01 -11.84
CA ALA A 387 27.40 -1.20 -12.67
C ALA A 387 27.09 -0.98 -14.15
N THR A 388 26.44 0.14 -14.50
CA THR A 388 26.08 0.45 -15.89
C THR A 388 27.26 1.13 -16.58
N ASP A 389 27.66 0.63 -17.76
CA ASP A 389 28.70 1.26 -18.56
C ASP A 389 28.38 2.75 -18.81
N PRO A 390 29.35 3.69 -18.67
CA PRO A 390 29.10 5.12 -18.84
C PRO A 390 28.45 5.48 -20.19
N SER A 391 28.80 4.75 -21.26
CA SER A 391 28.23 4.92 -22.59
C SER A 391 26.81 4.32 -22.74
N ALA A 392 26.39 3.49 -21.80
CA ALA A 392 25.04 2.92 -21.69
C ALA A 392 24.18 3.60 -20.61
N LEU A 393 24.74 4.48 -19.77
CA LEU A 393 23.99 5.16 -18.71
C LEU A 393 22.87 6.06 -19.28
N PRO A 394 21.63 6.07 -18.73
CA PRO A 394 20.60 7.00 -19.18
C PRO A 394 21.04 8.47 -19.14
N ASP A 395 20.65 9.28 -20.12
CA ASP A 395 21.08 10.69 -20.22
C ASP A 395 20.75 11.53 -18.97
N SER A 396 19.61 11.23 -18.34
CA SER A 396 19.18 11.86 -17.07
C SER A 396 20.13 11.60 -15.88
N LEU A 397 20.99 10.59 -15.97
CA LEU A 397 21.98 10.25 -14.95
C LEU A 397 23.41 10.68 -15.34
N ARG A 398 23.62 11.09 -16.59
CA ARG A 398 24.92 11.60 -17.06
C ARG A 398 25.11 13.09 -16.81
N ARG A 399 24.02 13.82 -16.67
CA ARG A 399 24.03 15.27 -16.48
C ARG A 399 23.90 15.57 -14.98
N THR A 400 24.60 16.61 -14.52
CA THR A 400 24.64 17.14 -13.14
C THR A 400 25.34 16.29 -12.07
N GLU A 401 25.94 16.97 -11.09
CA GLU A 401 26.38 16.36 -9.83
C GLU A 401 25.14 15.96 -9.00
N LEU A 402 24.57 14.79 -9.28
CA LEU A 402 23.49 14.24 -8.47
C LEU A 402 24.07 13.74 -7.15
N GLN A 403 23.74 14.41 -6.04
CA GLN A 403 24.32 14.10 -4.73
C GLN A 403 23.33 13.42 -3.78
N THR A 404 22.06 13.83 -3.80
CA THR A 404 21.07 13.40 -2.81
C THR A 404 19.96 12.55 -3.43
N TYR A 405 19.26 11.77 -2.61
CA TYR A 405 18.08 11.01 -3.02
C TYR A 405 17.02 11.89 -3.72
N TRP A 406 16.89 13.14 -3.29
CA TRP A 406 16.05 14.14 -3.94
C TRP A 406 16.52 14.45 -5.36
N ASP A 407 17.82 14.72 -5.55
CA ASP A 407 18.39 15.11 -6.85
C ASP A 407 18.16 14.02 -7.89
N TYR A 408 18.48 12.77 -7.54
CA TYR A 408 18.21 11.63 -8.43
C TYR A 408 16.72 11.53 -8.76
N LYS A 409 15.83 11.67 -7.78
CA LYS A 409 14.38 11.64 -8.09
C LYS A 409 13.96 12.77 -9.03
N GLN A 410 14.47 13.99 -8.84
CA GLN A 410 14.11 15.14 -9.68
C GLN A 410 14.69 15.04 -11.08
N ALA A 411 15.87 14.44 -11.24
CA ALA A 411 16.51 14.23 -12.54
C ALA A 411 15.68 13.33 -13.48
N SER A 412 14.76 12.51 -12.95
CA SER A 412 13.77 11.77 -13.75
C SER A 412 12.65 12.70 -14.24
N GLN A 413 12.97 13.55 -15.23
CA GLN A 413 12.10 14.66 -15.67
C GLN A 413 10.73 14.19 -16.15
N SER A 414 10.67 13.14 -16.99
CA SER A 414 9.40 12.61 -17.49
C SER A 414 8.50 12.10 -16.36
N TYR A 415 9.07 11.42 -15.35
CA TYR A 415 8.32 11.02 -14.17
C TYR A 415 7.80 12.23 -13.37
N GLN A 416 8.60 13.28 -13.20
CA GLN A 416 8.16 14.49 -12.49
C GLN A 416 7.07 15.25 -13.26
N GLN A 417 7.16 15.33 -14.59
CA GLN A 417 6.14 15.91 -15.47
C GLN A 417 4.83 15.10 -15.39
N ALA A 418 4.88 13.77 -15.51
CA ALA A 418 3.72 12.91 -15.34
C ALA A 418 3.09 13.08 -13.94
N TRP A 419 3.93 13.20 -12.90
CA TRP A 419 3.47 13.45 -11.54
C TRP A 419 2.81 14.81 -11.39
N GLN A 420 3.34 15.84 -12.05
CA GLN A 420 2.72 17.16 -12.08
C GLN A 420 1.33 17.12 -12.69
N GLN A 421 1.15 16.44 -13.83
CA GLN A 421 -0.16 16.30 -14.49
C GLN A 421 -1.18 15.57 -13.62
N LEU A 422 -0.80 14.42 -13.06
CA LEU A 422 -1.69 13.68 -12.15
C LEU A 422 -2.10 14.53 -10.95
N ARG A 423 -1.13 15.25 -10.36
CA ARG A 423 -1.38 16.07 -9.17
C ARG A 423 -2.28 17.27 -9.50
N SER A 424 -2.08 17.97 -10.62
CA SER A 424 -2.92 19.12 -10.96
C SER A 424 -4.34 18.72 -11.35
N GLN A 425 -4.51 17.59 -12.04
CA GLN A 425 -5.78 17.22 -12.65
C GLN A 425 -6.67 16.33 -11.75
N ALA A 426 -6.08 15.43 -10.97
CA ALA A 426 -6.86 14.47 -10.17
C ALA A 426 -6.51 14.49 -8.66
N PHE A 427 -5.25 14.75 -8.29
CA PHE A 427 -4.78 14.66 -6.90
C PHE A 427 -4.20 15.98 -6.34
N PRO A 428 -4.94 17.10 -6.38
CA PRO A 428 -4.40 18.42 -6.01
C PRO A 428 -3.98 18.51 -4.54
N LEU A 429 -4.66 17.74 -3.67
CA LEU A 429 -4.38 17.70 -2.24
C LEU A 429 -3.35 16.63 -1.84
N TRP A 430 -2.66 15.98 -2.78
CA TRP A 430 -1.65 14.98 -2.41
C TRP A 430 -0.56 15.62 -1.55
N PRO A 431 -0.36 15.19 -0.28
CA PRO A 431 0.57 15.87 0.63
C PRO A 431 2.00 15.87 0.08
N ARG A 432 2.65 17.04 0.12
CA ARG A 432 4.09 17.12 -0.12
C ARG A 432 4.79 16.74 1.17
N SER A 433 5.64 15.71 1.11
CA SER A 433 6.57 15.47 2.21
C SER A 433 7.57 16.61 2.28
N ASP A 434 8.02 16.93 3.49
CA ASP A 434 9.13 17.84 3.70
C ASP A 434 10.33 17.40 2.84
N ARG A 435 10.96 18.37 2.17
CA ARG A 435 12.12 18.14 1.31
C ARG A 435 13.28 17.56 2.13
N ASP A 436 13.42 17.97 3.39
CA ASP A 436 14.50 17.53 4.29
C ASP A 436 14.47 16.01 4.51
N LEU A 437 13.30 15.37 4.35
CA LEU A 437 13.15 13.90 4.42
C LEU A 437 13.69 13.14 3.19
N LEU A 438 14.32 13.86 2.26
CA LEU A 438 14.79 13.37 0.97
C LEU A 438 16.20 13.86 0.62
N LEU A 439 16.86 14.67 1.47
CA LEU A 439 18.18 15.25 1.19
C LEU A 439 19.38 14.37 1.63
N PHE A 440 19.12 13.15 2.09
CA PHE A 440 20.18 12.18 2.40
C PHE A 440 20.88 11.68 1.13
N ARG A 441 22.12 11.21 1.29
CA ARG A 441 23.01 10.73 0.22
C ARG A 441 23.08 9.22 0.21
#